data_AF-A0AAQ3PIP8-F1
#
_entry.id   AF-A0AAQ3PIP8-F1
#
_cell.length_a   1.000
_cell.length_b   1.000
_cell.length_c   1.000
_cell.angle_alpha   90.00
_cell.angle_beta   90.00
_cell.angle_gamma   90.00
#
_symmetry.space_group_name_H-M   'P 1'
#
loop_
_entity.id
_entity.type
_entity.pdbx_description
1 polymer ?
#
loop_
_entity_poly.entity_id
_entity_poly.type
_entity_poly.pdbx_seq_one_letter_code
_entity_poly.pdbx_strand_id
1 'polypeptide(L)'
;MFVGANNHLQCTTFGFVLLEDETIETFEWAFNAFKTCMGGDGARVMLTDPAMSAALGRVFLNTIHRLCLWHVQNRFRSYLNELYRRFEKEDFKAKFQSIIHHPLTPIEFEAA
;
A
#
# COMPACT_ATOMS: atom_id res chain seq x y z
N MET A 1 11.33 -1.89 2.52
CA MET A 1 11.06 -1.79 3.98
C MET A 1 9.77 -2.53 4.27
N PHE A 2 9.74 -3.31 5.34
CA PHE A 2 8.55 -3.99 5.84
C PHE A 2 8.09 -3.33 7.14
N VAL A 3 6.90 -2.74 7.11
CA VAL A 3 6.27 -2.06 8.25
C VAL A 3 4.82 -2.50 8.35
N GLY A 4 4.31 -2.65 9.56
CA GLY A 4 2.91 -3.01 9.77
C GLY A 4 2.53 -3.07 11.25
N ALA A 5 1.35 -3.61 11.54
CA ALA A 5 0.88 -3.79 12.91
C ALA A 5 1.38 -5.13 13.47
N ASN A 6 1.94 -5.12 14.68
CA ASN A 6 2.26 -6.35 15.42
C ASN A 6 1.01 -6.89 16.15
N ASN A 7 1.16 -7.98 16.91
CA ASN A 7 0.07 -8.61 17.67
C ASN A 7 -0.51 -7.74 18.80
N HIS A 8 0.12 -6.61 19.10
CA HIS A 8 -0.34 -5.59 20.06
C HIS A 8 -0.92 -4.35 19.36
N LEU A 9 -1.18 -4.44 18.04
CA LEU A 9 -1.69 -3.35 17.21
C LEU A 9 -0.75 -2.14 17.13
N GLN A 10 0.54 -2.33 17.41
CA GLN A 10 1.54 -1.26 17.35
C GLN A 10 2.16 -1.22 15.95
N CYS A 11 2.32 0.00 15.42
CA CYS A 11 3.09 0.23 14.20
C CYS A 11 4.56 -0.14 14.46
N THR A 12 5.03 -1.17 13.77
CA THR A 12 6.34 -1.79 13.99
C THR A 12 7.05 -1.96 12.65
N THR A 13 8.34 -1.61 12.62
CA THR A 13 9.22 -1.97 11.51
C THR A 13 9.70 -3.41 11.68
N PHE A 14 9.36 -4.29 10.75
CA PHE A 14 9.76 -5.69 10.77
C PHE A 14 11.11 -5.93 10.09
N GLY A 15 11.52 -5.06 9.17
CA GLY A 15 12.82 -5.18 8.54
C GLY A 15 13.06 -4.21 7.39
N PHE A 16 14.32 -4.14 6.99
CA PHE A 16 14.78 -3.40 5.82
C PHE A 16 15.38 -4.37 4.82
N VAL A 17 15.17 -4.08 3.55
CA VAL A 17 15.79 -4.81 2.45
C VAL A 17 16.33 -3.77 1.48
N LEU A 18 17.59 -3.94 1.09
CA LEU A 18 18.22 -3.17 0.03
C LEU A 18 18.12 -4.03 -1.23
N LEU A 19 17.57 -3.44 -2.30
CA LEU A 19 17.40 -4.10 -3.58
C LEU A 19 18.32 -3.44 -4.60
N GLU A 20 18.92 -4.26 -5.46
CA GLU A 20 19.75 -3.78 -6.58
C GLU A 20 18.87 -3.20 -7.70
N ASP A 21 17.75 -3.87 -7.99
CA ASP A 21 16.78 -3.47 -9.00
C ASP A 21 15.32 -3.70 -8.54
N GLU A 22 14.38 -3.27 -9.38
CA GLU A 22 12.94 -3.41 -9.14
C GLU A 22 12.30 -4.44 -10.08
N THR A 23 12.92 -5.63 -10.19
CA THR A 23 12.37 -6.75 -10.96
C THR A 23 11.46 -7.65 -10.12
N ILE A 24 10.64 -8.46 -10.78
CA ILE A 24 9.75 -9.43 -10.10
C ILE A 24 10.61 -10.42 -9.29
N GLU A 25 11.70 -10.89 -9.88
CA GLU A 25 12.65 -11.84 -9.30
C GLU A 25 13.30 -11.27 -8.03
N THR A 26 13.73 -10.00 -8.07
CA THR A 26 14.30 -9.33 -6.90
C THR A 26 13.28 -9.14 -5.77
N PHE A 27 12.02 -8.81 -6.09
CA PHE A 27 10.96 -8.74 -5.09
C PHE A 27 10.60 -10.11 -4.51
N GLU A 28 10.56 -11.16 -5.33
CA GLU A 28 10.32 -12.53 -4.84
C GLU A 28 11.41 -12.96 -3.87
N TRP A 29 12.68 -12.69 -4.20
CA TRP A 29 13.78 -12.96 -3.30
C TRP A 29 13.60 -12.23 -1.95
N ALA A 30 13.28 -10.94 -1.99
CA ALA A 30 13.05 -10.14 -0.78
C ALA A 30 11.87 -10.66 0.04
N PHE A 31 10.77 -11.05 -0.61
CA PHE A 31 9.61 -11.63 0.06
C PHE A 31 9.90 -13.00 0.65
N ASN A 32 10.67 -13.86 -0.02
CA ASN A 32 11.08 -15.16 0.52
C ASN A 32 12.02 -15.01 1.72
N ALA A 33 12.97 -14.06 1.66
CA ALA A 33 13.83 -13.74 2.78
C ALA A 33 13.00 -13.28 3.99
N PHE A 34 12.08 -12.34 3.76
CA PHE A 34 11.15 -11.88 4.80
C PHE A 34 10.30 -13.02 5.38
N LYS A 35 9.71 -13.85 4.51
CA LYS A 35 8.91 -15.04 4.88
C LYS A 35 9.68 -15.99 5.80
N THR A 36 10.95 -16.24 5.47
CA THR A 36 11.86 -17.09 6.24
C THR A 36 12.11 -16.49 7.62
N CYS A 37 12.40 -15.19 7.71
CA CYS A 37 12.63 -14.51 8.98
C CYS A 37 11.39 -14.50 9.90
N MET A 38 10.19 -14.45 9.31
CA MET A 38 8.92 -14.40 10.06
C MET A 38 8.39 -15.78 10.46
N GLY A 39 9.08 -16.87 10.13
CA GLY A 39 8.73 -18.22 10.56
C GLY A 39 7.56 -18.87 9.81
N GLY A 40 7.27 -18.44 8.59
CA GLY A 40 6.25 -19.09 7.74
C GLY A 40 5.34 -18.14 7.00
N ASP A 41 4.06 -18.48 6.90
CA ASP A 41 3.10 -17.74 6.09
C ASP A 41 2.98 -16.26 6.51
N GLY A 42 2.79 -15.41 5.51
CA GLY A 42 2.79 -13.96 5.67
C GLY A 42 1.59 -13.43 6.44
N ALA A 43 1.56 -12.11 6.61
CA ALA A 43 0.40 -11.42 7.16
C ALA A 43 -0.87 -11.71 6.33
N ARG A 44 -2.04 -11.65 7.00
CA ARG A 44 -3.36 -11.82 6.33
C ARG A 44 -3.56 -10.82 5.19
N VAL A 45 -3.05 -9.60 5.36
CA VAL A 45 -3.13 -8.52 4.36
C VAL A 45 -1.74 -7.90 4.22
N MET A 46 -1.32 -7.66 2.98
CA MET A 46 -0.12 -6.90 2.68
C MET A 46 -0.44 -5.79 1.68
N LEU A 47 0.10 -4.60 1.96
CA LEU A 47 -0.06 -3.40 1.14
C LEU A 47 1.25 -3.12 0.40
N THR A 48 1.25 -3.18 -0.93
CA THR A 48 2.47 -2.91 -1.72
C THR A 48 2.19 -2.03 -2.93
N ASP A 49 3.24 -1.66 -3.66
CA ASP A 49 3.13 -1.01 -4.98
C ASP A 49 2.66 -2.01 -6.06
N PRO A 50 1.95 -1.58 -7.12
CA PRO A 50 1.59 -2.45 -8.25
C PRO A 50 2.76 -3.27 -8.82
N ALA A 51 3.98 -2.71 -8.86
CA ALA A 51 5.17 -3.40 -9.37
C ALA A 51 5.51 -4.70 -8.61
N MET A 52 5.13 -4.79 -7.33
CA MET A 52 5.41 -5.94 -6.46
C MET A 52 4.30 -7.01 -6.48
N SER A 53 3.16 -6.74 -7.13
CA SER A 53 1.96 -7.59 -7.06
C SER A 53 2.22 -9.03 -7.51
N ALA A 54 2.91 -9.19 -8.64
CA ALA A 54 3.22 -10.51 -9.19
C ALA A 54 4.10 -11.35 -8.25
N ALA A 55 5.17 -10.75 -7.72
CA ALA A 55 6.07 -11.39 -6.77
C ALA A 55 5.36 -11.79 -5.48
N LEU A 56 4.52 -10.89 -4.93
CA LEU A 56 3.75 -11.15 -3.72
C LEU A 56 2.79 -12.33 -3.91
N GLY A 57 2.08 -12.36 -5.05
CA GLY A 57 1.18 -13.45 -5.40
C GLY A 57 1.87 -14.80 -5.59
N ARG A 58 3.17 -14.82 -5.90
CA ARG A 58 3.97 -16.06 -6.02
C ARG A 58 4.49 -16.56 -4.67
N VAL A 59 4.82 -15.67 -3.73
CA VAL A 59 5.41 -16.03 -2.43
C VAL A 59 4.36 -16.24 -1.32
N PHE A 60 3.28 -15.46 -1.35
CA PHE A 60 2.26 -15.39 -0.30
C PHE A 60 0.87 -15.73 -0.84
N LEU A 61 0.64 -17.02 -1.17
CA LEU A 61 -0.58 -17.52 -1.81
C LEU A 61 -1.87 -17.25 -1.03
N ASN A 62 -1.79 -17.16 0.30
CA ASN A 62 -2.94 -16.96 1.19
C ASN A 62 -3.11 -15.49 1.62
N THR A 63 -2.23 -14.60 1.19
CA THR A 63 -2.24 -13.19 1.60
C THR A 63 -3.15 -12.39 0.69
N ILE A 64 -4.02 -11.57 1.29
CA ILE A 64 -4.84 -10.62 0.56
C ILE A 64 -3.96 -9.43 0.16
N HIS A 65 -3.70 -9.29 -1.14
CA HIS A 65 -3.00 -8.14 -1.68
C HIS A 65 -3.91 -6.92 -1.78
N ARG A 66 -3.36 -5.76 -1.41
CA ARG A 66 -3.97 -4.44 -1.65
C ARG A 66 -2.88 -3.44 -2.03
N LEU A 67 -3.29 -2.35 -2.66
CA LEU A 67 -2.38 -1.25 -2.96
C LEU A 67 -2.15 -0.40 -1.71
N CYS A 68 -0.88 -0.04 -1.48
CA CYS A 68 -0.55 0.91 -0.43
C CYS A 68 -1.00 2.32 -0.83
N LEU A 69 -1.91 2.92 -0.05
CA LEU A 69 -2.46 4.25 -0.30
C LEU A 69 -1.35 5.30 -0.49
N TRP A 70 -0.29 5.23 0.33
CA TRP A 70 0.83 6.15 0.23
C TRP A 70 1.54 6.07 -1.13
N HIS A 71 1.80 4.85 -1.64
CA HIS A 71 2.41 4.68 -2.97
C HIS A 71 1.50 5.23 -4.08
N VAL A 72 0.20 4.95 -4.00
CA VAL A 72 -0.79 5.48 -4.95
C VAL A 72 -0.78 7.01 -4.93
N GLN A 73 -0.90 7.64 -3.77
CA GLN A 73 -0.89 9.10 -3.65
C GLN A 73 0.43 9.71 -4.11
N ASN A 74 1.57 9.09 -3.77
CA ASN A 74 2.87 9.60 -4.17
C ASN A 74 3.06 9.57 -5.68
N ARG A 75 2.60 8.51 -6.36
CA ARG A 75 2.63 8.40 -7.82
C ARG A 75 1.86 9.53 -8.52
N PHE A 76 0.73 9.96 -7.95
CA PHE A 76 -0.11 11.02 -8.52
C PHE A 76 0.10 12.39 -7.86
N ARG A 77 1.15 12.56 -7.06
CA ARG A 77 1.30 13.73 -6.17
C ARG A 77 1.29 15.06 -6.92
N SER A 78 1.98 15.16 -8.05
CA SER A 78 2.02 16.40 -8.85
C SER A 78 0.63 16.75 -9.41
N TYR A 79 -0.08 15.76 -9.93
CA TYR A 79 -1.43 15.93 -10.47
C TYR A 79 -2.44 16.28 -9.38
N LEU A 80 -2.38 15.59 -8.23
CA LEU A 80 -3.22 15.89 -7.08
C LEU A 80 -2.98 17.30 -6.56
N ASN A 81 -1.72 17.75 -6.49
CA ASN A 81 -1.41 19.12 -6.08
C ASN A 81 -2.00 20.16 -7.03
N GLU A 82 -1.98 19.90 -8.34
CA GLU A 82 -2.62 20.80 -9.31
C GLU A 82 -4.13 20.86 -9.11
N LEU A 83 -4.78 19.70 -8.92
CA LEU A 83 -6.22 19.65 -8.64
C LEU A 83 -6.59 20.35 -7.33
N TYR A 84 -5.80 20.15 -6.27
CA TYR A 84 -6.02 20.81 -4.98
C TYR A 84 -5.95 22.33 -5.10
N ARG A 85 -5.00 22.85 -5.90
CA ARG A 85 -4.89 24.29 -6.15
C ARG A 85 -6.03 24.79 -7.04
N ARG A 86 -6.37 24.04 -8.08
CA ARG A 86 -7.41 24.43 -9.05
C ARG A 86 -8.79 24.48 -8.42
N PHE A 87 -9.09 23.55 -7.51
CA PHE A 87 -10.39 23.38 -6.89
C PHE A 87 -10.39 23.70 -5.39
N GLU A 88 -9.54 24.64 -4.97
CA GLU A 88 -9.41 25.03 -3.56
C GLU A 88 -10.72 25.63 -3.01
N LYS A 89 -11.42 26.42 -3.84
CA LYS A 89 -12.67 27.09 -3.45
C LYS A 89 -13.83 26.12 -3.24
N GLU A 90 -13.79 24.94 -3.86
CA GLU A 90 -14.81 23.89 -3.67
C GLU A 90 -14.49 22.93 -2.52
N ASP A 91 -13.42 23.19 -1.75
CA ASP A 91 -12.92 22.33 -0.68
C ASP A 91 -12.58 20.90 -1.18
N PHE A 92 -12.10 20.81 -2.42
CA PHE A 92 -11.88 19.54 -3.09
C PHE A 92 -10.90 18.64 -2.34
N LYS A 93 -9.83 19.22 -1.77
CA LYS A 93 -8.82 18.45 -1.03
C LYS A 93 -9.42 17.72 0.16
N ALA A 94 -10.23 18.39 0.98
CA ALA A 94 -10.84 17.78 2.15
C ALA A 94 -11.85 16.69 1.74
N LYS A 95 -12.69 16.97 0.74
CA LYS A 95 -13.65 15.98 0.19
C LYS A 95 -12.95 14.73 -0.34
N PHE A 96 -11.93 14.92 -1.19
CA PHE A 96 -11.15 13.81 -1.74
C PHE A 96 -10.44 13.02 -0.65
N GLN A 97 -9.85 13.70 0.35
CA GLN A 97 -9.22 13.04 1.50
C GLN A 97 -10.22 12.27 2.35
N SER A 98 -11.44 12.77 2.51
CA SER A 98 -12.50 12.06 3.22
C SER A 98 -12.84 10.73 2.51
N ILE A 99 -13.03 10.76 1.19
CA ILE A 99 -13.37 9.58 0.39
C ILE A 99 -12.31 8.48 0.49
N ILE A 100 -11.02 8.83 0.49
CA ILE A 100 -9.93 7.85 0.50
C ILE A 100 -9.62 7.27 1.89
N HIS A 101 -9.94 8.00 2.96
CA HIS A 101 -9.60 7.61 4.33
C HIS A 101 -10.78 7.01 5.10
N HIS A 102 -12.00 7.23 4.65
CA HIS A 102 -13.20 6.67 5.27
C HIS A 102 -13.79 5.55 4.41
N PRO A 103 -14.14 4.39 4.99
CA PRO A 103 -14.83 3.35 4.26
C PRO A 103 -16.23 3.85 3.88
N LEU A 104 -16.44 4.08 2.59
CA LEU A 104 -17.74 4.41 2.02
C LEU A 104 -18.39 3.16 1.44
N THR A 105 -19.70 3.04 1.60
CA THR A 105 -20.52 2.15 0.77
C THR A 105 -20.53 2.65 -0.67
N PRO A 106 -20.86 1.79 -1.66
CA PRO A 106 -20.98 2.23 -3.06
C PRO A 106 -21.95 3.41 -3.23
N ILE A 107 -23.06 3.43 -2.48
CA ILE A 107 -24.04 4.52 -2.54
C ILE A 107 -23.45 5.83 -2.00
N GLU A 108 -22.76 5.77 -0.87
CA GLU A 108 -22.09 6.96 -0.30
C GLU A 108 -20.97 7.46 -1.21
N PHE A 109 -20.26 6.57 -1.90
CA PHE A 109 -19.20 6.94 -2.83
C PHE A 109 -19.74 7.68 -4.06
N GLU A 110 -20.82 7.20 -4.68
CA GLU A 110 -21.44 7.84 -5.86
C GLU A 110 -22.11 9.20 -5.52
N ALA A 111 -22.41 9.43 -4.24
CA ALA A 111 -23.02 10.67 -3.76
C ALA A 111 -22.01 11.73 -3.27
N ALA A 112 -20.72 11.39 -3.19
CA ALA A 112 -19.66 12.21 -2.60
C ALA A 112 -19.03 13.25 -3.56
#